data_AF-S3WZQ2-F1
#
_entry.id   AF-S3WZQ2-F1
#
_cell.length_a   1.000
_cell.length_b   1.000
_cell.length_c   1.000
_cell.angle_alpha   90.00
_cell.angle_beta   90.00
_cell.angle_gamma   90.00
#
_symmetry.space_group_name_H-M   'P 1'
#
loop_
_entity.id
_entity.type
_entity.pdbx_description
1 polymer ?
#
loop_
_entity_poly.entity_id
_entity_poly.type
_entity_poly.pdbx_seq_one_letter_code
_entity_poly.pdbx_strand_id
1 'polypeptide(L)'
;MNQTTQLIKDMRARAAQLRAEAAEMMAYVNRTSITALTDHVLIRGGATGELRSIAFAAGLNEVTAPGLSTEVLTACEALATTVTTGGTNSGRIGSVRILVDDVDDHGYGQPVALASAPSILAPRPRLDSRISSLVEEMPEVGTGALDAYVNPAASRPDFEATTRARIQRRAEQAARLSALCAEQIGEGASEAVSLEVVGTGRLSSVRFSKAGLRMDPDELGRSFASAHAAAMTELTSRIEAVWASMDEQER
;
A
#
# COMPACT_ATOMS: atom_id res chain seq x y z
N MET A 1 -8.32 3.11 -47.10
CA MET A 1 -7.92 2.77 -45.72
C MET A 1 -9.18 2.36 -44.97
N ASN A 2 -9.20 1.18 -44.34
CA ASN A 2 -10.42 0.60 -43.77
C ASN A 2 -10.76 1.30 -42.44
N GLN A 3 -12.02 1.67 -42.20
CA GLN A 3 -12.46 2.43 -41.00
C GLN A 3 -12.07 1.72 -39.69
N THR A 4 -12.07 0.39 -39.70
CA THR A 4 -11.67 -0.46 -38.57
C THR A 4 -10.18 -0.34 -38.24
N THR A 5 -9.31 -0.19 -39.25
CA THR A 5 -7.86 -0.02 -39.07
C THR A 5 -7.53 1.33 -38.43
N GLN A 6 -8.29 2.36 -38.78
CA GLN A 6 -8.15 3.69 -38.18
C GLN A 6 -8.61 3.69 -36.71
N LEU A 7 -9.75 3.07 -36.40
CA LEU A 7 -10.24 2.93 -35.03
C LEU A 7 -9.25 2.20 -34.12
N ILE A 8 -8.66 1.09 -34.59
CA ILE A 8 -7.64 0.34 -33.82
C ILE A 8 -6.41 1.21 -33.55
N LYS A 9 -5.97 2.00 -34.53
CA LYS A 9 -4.83 2.92 -34.38
C LYS A 9 -5.13 4.00 -33.34
N ASP A 10 -6.32 4.58 -33.36
CA ASP A 10 -6.74 5.62 -32.43
C ASP A 10 -6.91 5.06 -31.00
N MET A 11 -7.46 3.85 -30.85
CA MET A 11 -7.54 3.16 -29.56
C MET A 11 -6.15 2.85 -28.98
N ARG A 12 -5.18 2.44 -29.81
CA ARG A 12 -3.79 2.21 -29.38
C ARG A 12 -3.11 3.50 -28.92
N ALA A 13 -3.28 4.58 -29.67
CA ALA A 13 -2.76 5.90 -29.31
C ALA A 13 -3.35 6.36 -27.96
N ARG A 14 -4.67 6.20 -27.77
CA ARG A 14 -5.34 6.54 -26.51
C ARG A 14 -4.87 5.67 -25.34
N ALA A 15 -4.68 4.37 -25.56
CA ALA A 15 -4.15 3.46 -24.54
C ALA A 15 -2.70 3.80 -24.16
N ALA A 16 -1.86 4.19 -25.13
CA ALA A 16 -0.49 4.65 -24.85
C ALA A 16 -0.48 5.94 -24.03
N GLN A 17 -1.34 6.90 -24.40
CA GLN A 17 -1.51 8.15 -23.65
C GLN A 17 -1.93 7.87 -22.19
N LEU A 18 -2.95 7.05 -21.97
CA LEU A 18 -3.42 6.70 -20.61
C LEU A 18 -2.33 6.01 -19.79
N ARG A 19 -1.48 5.18 -20.40
CA ARG A 19 -0.33 4.58 -19.70
C ARG A 19 0.71 5.62 -19.29
N ALA A 20 0.99 6.60 -20.16
CA ALA A 20 1.92 7.68 -19.85
C ALA A 20 1.38 8.58 -18.72
N GLU A 21 0.12 8.98 -18.79
CA GLU A 21 -0.58 9.75 -17.74
C GLU A 21 -0.59 8.97 -16.41
N ALA A 22 -0.87 7.67 -16.44
CA ALA A 22 -0.83 6.82 -15.24
C ALA A 22 0.58 6.71 -14.65
N ALA A 23 1.63 6.59 -15.48
CA ALA A 23 3.01 6.56 -15.01
C ALA A 23 3.44 7.88 -14.36
N GLU A 24 3.03 9.01 -14.93
CA GLU A 24 3.28 10.34 -14.37
C GLU A 24 2.55 10.52 -13.03
N MET A 25 1.28 10.12 -12.95
CA MET A 25 0.52 10.13 -11.69
C MET A 25 1.17 9.23 -10.63
N MET A 26 1.60 8.02 -10.98
CA MET A 26 2.31 7.14 -10.04
C MET A 26 3.65 7.75 -9.58
N ALA A 27 4.40 8.39 -10.47
CA ALA A 27 5.65 9.05 -10.11
C ALA A 27 5.41 10.23 -9.15
N TYR A 28 4.34 11.01 -9.38
CA TYR A 28 3.94 12.08 -8.48
C TYR A 28 3.52 11.55 -7.11
N VAL A 29 2.65 10.53 -7.07
CA VAL A 29 2.22 9.86 -5.83
C VAL A 29 3.41 9.28 -5.06
N ASN A 30 4.38 8.67 -5.75
CA ASN A 30 5.58 8.13 -5.11
C ASN A 30 6.50 9.20 -4.53
N ARG A 31 6.45 10.45 -5.02
CA ARG A 31 7.23 11.56 -4.45
C ARG A 31 6.49 12.30 -3.36
N THR A 32 5.16 12.27 -3.40
CA THR A 32 4.30 12.93 -2.42
C THR A 32 4.48 12.30 -1.04
N SER A 33 4.73 13.12 -0.03
CA SER A 33 4.87 12.66 1.35
C SER A 33 3.90 13.37 2.28
N ILE A 34 3.40 12.62 3.25
CA ILE A 34 2.49 13.12 4.28
C ILE A 34 3.17 12.90 5.62
N THR A 35 3.29 13.96 6.41
CA THR A 35 3.86 13.91 7.76
C THR A 35 2.73 14.06 8.77
N ALA A 36 2.63 13.12 9.69
CA ALA A 36 1.78 13.17 10.87
C ALA A 36 2.64 13.43 12.11
N LEU A 37 2.26 14.43 12.89
CA LEU A 37 2.98 14.88 14.07
C LEU A 37 2.05 14.87 15.29
N THR A 38 2.45 14.16 16.33
CA THR A 38 1.87 14.23 17.68
C THR A 38 2.82 14.99 18.61
N ASP A 39 2.55 14.97 19.91
CA ASP A 39 3.43 15.59 20.90
C ASP A 39 4.78 14.85 21.01
N HIS A 40 4.82 13.54 20.75
CA HIS A 40 6.04 12.73 20.91
C HIS A 40 6.44 11.89 19.68
N VAL A 41 5.60 11.81 18.65
CA VAL A 41 5.86 10.99 17.46
C VAL A 41 5.73 11.83 16.19
N LEU A 42 6.72 11.71 15.31
CA LEU A 42 6.66 12.19 13.94
C LEU A 42 6.71 10.98 13.01
N ILE A 43 5.71 10.84 12.15
CA ILE A 43 5.62 9.77 11.16
C ILE A 43 5.53 10.36 9.77
N ARG A 44 6.40 9.94 8.86
CA ARG A 44 6.31 10.27 7.44
C ARG A 44 5.81 9.05 6.68
N GLY A 45 4.65 9.20 6.05
CA GLY A 45 4.08 8.25 5.11
C GLY A 45 4.20 8.75 3.67
N GLY A 46 4.11 7.85 2.70
CA GLY A 46 3.87 8.25 1.31
C GLY A 46 2.38 8.38 1.01
N ALA A 47 2.07 8.96 -0.14
CA ALA A 47 0.68 9.10 -0.60
C ALA A 47 0.01 7.75 -0.94
N THR A 48 0.72 6.61 -0.87
CA THR A 48 0.11 5.28 -0.97
C THR A 48 -0.19 4.65 0.40
N GLY A 49 0.08 5.37 1.49
CA GLY A 49 -0.17 4.91 2.87
C GLY A 49 0.95 4.07 3.46
N GLU A 50 2.08 3.94 2.77
CA GLU A 50 3.25 3.24 3.26
C GLU A 50 4.03 4.10 4.28
N LEU A 51 4.52 3.46 5.34
CA LEU A 51 5.41 4.09 6.31
C LEU A 51 6.81 4.26 5.70
N ARG A 52 7.33 5.50 5.66
CA ARG A 52 8.67 5.81 5.12
C ARG A 52 9.67 6.10 6.20
N SER A 53 9.28 6.84 7.22
CA SER A 53 10.15 7.08 8.36
C SER A 53 9.36 7.43 9.62
N ILE A 54 10.04 7.27 10.75
CA ILE A 54 9.54 7.61 12.07
C ILE A 54 10.63 8.31 12.88
N ALA A 55 10.21 9.20 13.76
CA ALA A 55 11.05 9.74 14.81
C ALA A 55 10.25 10.03 16.09
N PHE A 56 11.00 10.15 17.17
CA PHE A 56 10.47 10.35 18.51
C PHE A 56 11.02 11.65 19.11
N ALA A 57 10.22 12.31 19.96
CA ALA A 57 10.69 13.46 20.72
C ALA A 57 11.74 13.06 21.75
N ALA A 58 12.64 13.99 22.08
CA ALA A 58 13.51 13.84 23.24
C ALA A 58 12.69 13.87 24.54
N GLY A 59 13.17 13.20 25.59
CA GLY A 59 12.57 13.33 26.93
C GLY A 59 11.29 12.51 27.14
N LEU A 60 11.17 11.31 26.56
CA LEU A 60 10.04 10.38 26.74
C LEU A 60 9.86 9.85 28.18
N ASN A 61 10.61 10.36 29.16
CA ASN A 61 10.62 9.90 30.55
C ASN A 61 9.27 10.08 31.26
N GLU A 62 8.47 11.06 30.82
CA GLU A 62 7.14 11.34 31.36
C GLU A 62 6.03 10.59 30.60
N VAL A 63 6.38 9.95 29.47
CA VAL A 63 5.44 9.21 28.63
C VAL A 63 5.39 7.75 29.07
N THR A 64 4.19 7.22 29.22
CA THR A 64 4.02 5.79 29.49
C THR A 64 4.10 4.98 28.20
N ALA A 65 4.57 3.73 28.28
CA ALA A 65 4.71 2.88 27.09
C ALA A 65 3.36 2.68 26.37
N PRO A 66 2.23 2.45 27.06
CA PRO A 66 0.92 2.44 26.42
C PRO A 66 0.51 3.78 25.80
N GLY A 67 0.91 4.91 26.42
CA GLY A 67 0.69 6.25 25.87
C GLY A 67 1.41 6.44 24.54
N LEU A 68 2.70 6.11 24.49
CA LEU A 68 3.49 6.20 23.26
C LEU A 68 2.98 5.26 22.17
N SER A 69 2.60 4.02 22.55
CA SER A 69 1.93 3.08 21.64
C SER A 69 0.68 3.65 21.01
N THR A 70 -0.15 4.32 21.82
CA THR A 70 -1.39 4.95 21.36
C THR A 70 -1.11 6.12 20.43
N GLU A 71 -0.11 6.94 20.74
CA GLU A 71 0.30 8.05 19.86
C GLU A 71 0.77 7.57 18.49
N VAL A 72 1.61 6.53 18.43
CA VAL A 72 2.04 5.95 17.14
C VAL A 72 0.84 5.47 16.32
N LEU A 73 -0.08 4.72 16.94
CA LEU A 73 -1.28 4.24 16.25
C LEU A 73 -2.18 5.38 15.78
N THR A 74 -2.34 6.42 16.60
CA THR A 74 -3.13 7.61 16.27
C THR A 74 -2.52 8.38 15.10
N ALA A 75 -1.20 8.56 15.07
CA ALA A 75 -0.48 9.19 13.97
C ALA A 75 -0.63 8.38 12.66
N CYS A 76 -0.49 7.06 12.73
CA CYS A 76 -0.69 6.17 11.58
C CYS A 76 -2.13 6.18 11.06
N GLU A 77 -3.12 6.21 11.95
CA GLU A 77 -4.53 6.32 11.57
C GLU A 77 -4.84 7.65 10.88
N ALA A 78 -4.28 8.75 11.39
CA ALA A 78 -4.42 10.06 10.77
C ALA A 78 -3.77 10.11 9.37
N LEU A 79 -2.59 9.49 9.18
CA LEU A 79 -1.98 9.32 7.86
C LEU A 79 -2.89 8.53 6.92
N ALA A 80 -3.39 7.37 7.35
CA ALA A 80 -4.27 6.54 6.54
C ALA A 80 -5.57 7.27 6.17
N THR A 81 -6.13 8.05 7.10
CA THR A 81 -7.31 8.88 6.86
C THR A 81 -7.03 9.97 5.83
N THR A 82 -5.86 10.61 5.90
CA THR A 82 -5.45 11.64 4.95
C THR A 82 -5.32 11.05 3.53
N VAL A 83 -4.67 9.89 3.41
CA VAL A 83 -4.50 9.18 2.13
C VAL A 83 -5.84 8.76 1.52
N THR A 84 -6.77 8.26 2.34
CA THR A 84 -8.05 7.72 1.85
C THR A 84 -9.08 8.81 1.54
N THR A 85 -9.14 9.87 2.33
CA THR A 85 -10.16 10.93 2.17
C THR A 85 -9.70 12.07 1.28
N GLY A 86 -8.40 12.26 1.09
CA GLY A 86 -7.82 13.41 0.37
C GLY A 86 -8.12 14.76 1.03
N GLY A 87 -8.78 14.77 2.20
CA GLY A 87 -9.20 15.96 2.91
C GLY A 87 -8.12 16.44 3.87
N THR A 88 -7.47 17.56 3.54
CA THR A 88 -6.47 18.20 4.40
C THR A 88 -6.99 19.51 5.03
N ASN A 89 -8.28 19.82 4.88
CA ASN A 89 -8.86 21.14 5.13
C ASN A 89 -8.58 21.76 6.52
N SER A 90 -8.16 20.99 7.51
CA SER A 90 -7.82 21.49 8.85
C SER A 90 -6.32 21.46 9.20
N GLY A 91 -5.44 20.87 8.37
CA GLY A 91 -4.04 20.61 8.74
C GLY A 91 -3.88 19.78 10.03
N ARG A 92 -4.97 19.23 10.56
CA ARG A 92 -5.06 18.48 11.80
C ARG A 92 -6.17 17.44 11.75
N ILE A 93 -5.93 16.26 12.31
CA ILE A 93 -6.92 15.20 12.54
C ILE A 93 -6.87 14.86 14.02
N GLY A 94 -7.89 15.28 14.77
CA GLY A 94 -7.84 15.21 16.23
C GLY A 94 -6.67 16.01 16.80
N SER A 95 -5.84 15.38 17.63
CA SER A 95 -4.61 15.98 18.16
C SER A 95 -3.46 16.01 17.15
N VAL A 96 -3.51 15.19 16.10
CA VAL A 96 -2.42 15.01 15.13
C VAL A 96 -2.38 16.19 14.16
N ARG A 97 -1.20 16.78 13.94
CA ARG A 97 -0.95 17.75 12.88
C ARG A 97 -0.53 17.02 11.60
N ILE A 98 -1.09 17.43 10.46
CA ILE A 98 -0.86 16.83 9.15
C ILE A 98 -0.20 17.87 8.23
N LEU A 99 0.91 17.47 7.61
CA LEU A 99 1.65 18.27 6.63
C LEU A 99 1.80 17.45 5.34
N VAL A 100 1.57 18.07 4.18
CA VAL A 100 1.69 17.42 2.86
C VAL A 100 2.76 18.15 2.06
N ASP A 101 3.68 17.38 1.47
CA ASP A 101 4.83 17.87 0.69
C ASP A 101 5.74 18.85 1.43
N ASP A 102 5.59 18.95 2.75
CA ASP A 102 6.45 19.75 3.61
C ASP A 102 7.59 18.89 4.15
N VAL A 103 8.82 19.31 3.85
CA VAL A 103 10.05 18.70 4.36
C VAL A 103 10.45 19.45 5.64
N ASP A 104 9.51 19.52 6.58
CA ASP A 104 9.83 20.01 7.91
C ASP A 104 10.56 18.89 8.66
N ASP A 105 11.88 18.82 8.47
CA ASP A 105 12.78 17.97 9.27
C ASP A 105 12.98 18.56 10.69
N HIS A 106 12.26 19.63 11.02
CA HIS A 106 12.26 20.32 12.31
C HIS A 106 10.94 20.10 13.07
N GLY A 107 10.52 18.84 13.20
CA GLY A 107 9.24 18.45 13.81
C GLY A 107 8.89 19.16 15.11
N TYR A 108 9.77 19.09 16.12
CA TYR A 108 9.58 19.71 17.44
C TYR A 108 10.29 21.07 17.56
N GLY A 109 10.53 21.77 16.44
CA GLY A 109 11.36 22.98 16.41
C GLY A 109 12.86 22.71 16.57
N GLN A 110 13.29 21.46 16.40
CA GLN A 110 14.69 21.03 16.40
C GLN A 110 14.91 20.00 15.29
N PRO A 111 16.13 19.86 14.72
CA PRO A 111 16.46 18.79 13.79
C PRO A 111 16.19 17.42 14.41
N VAL A 112 15.45 16.56 13.71
CA VAL A 112 15.12 15.21 14.16
C VAL A 112 15.71 14.18 13.19
N ALA A 113 16.40 13.15 13.69
CA ALA A 113 16.85 12.05 12.85
C ALA A 113 15.68 11.12 12.53
N LEU A 114 15.37 10.96 11.25
CA LEU A 114 14.31 10.09 10.78
C LEU A 114 14.87 8.68 10.56
N ALA A 115 14.37 7.71 11.31
CA ALA A 115 14.66 6.31 11.04
C ALA A 115 13.82 5.84 9.85
N SER A 116 14.48 5.46 8.75
CA SER A 116 13.80 4.96 7.56
C SER A 116 13.17 3.61 7.82
N ALA A 117 11.85 3.53 7.67
CA ALA A 117 11.15 2.27 7.52
C ALA A 117 11.27 1.83 6.06
N PRO A 118 11.50 0.53 5.78
CA PRO A 118 11.53 0.07 4.40
C PRO A 118 10.16 0.31 3.75
N SER A 119 10.19 0.96 2.59
CA SER A 119 9.01 1.23 1.77
C SER A 119 8.54 -0.06 1.10
N ILE A 120 7.96 -0.96 1.87
CA ILE A 120 7.31 -2.17 1.37
C ILE A 120 5.85 -1.77 1.12
N LEU A 121 5.50 -1.60 -0.16
CA LEU A 121 4.10 -1.42 -0.54
C LEU A 121 3.29 -2.59 0.01
N ALA A 122 2.12 -2.29 0.57
CA ALA A 122 1.16 -3.31 0.97
C ALA A 122 1.04 -4.35 -0.16
N PRO A 123 1.14 -5.66 0.14
CA PRO A 123 1.06 -6.68 -0.89
C PRO A 123 -0.27 -6.55 -1.64
N ARG A 124 -0.21 -6.04 -2.87
CA ARG A 124 -1.41 -5.91 -3.70
C ARG A 124 -1.68 -7.26 -4.34
N PRO A 125 -2.96 -7.64 -4.53
CA PRO A 125 -3.27 -8.84 -5.30
C PRO A 125 -2.55 -8.76 -6.65
N ARG A 126 -1.69 -9.74 -6.93
CA ARG A 126 -1.05 -9.83 -8.25
C ARG A 126 -2.15 -9.94 -9.28
N LEU A 127 -2.12 -9.08 -10.30
CA LEU A 127 -2.83 -9.37 -11.54
C LEU A 127 -2.30 -10.72 -12.04
N ASP A 128 -3.19 -11.66 -12.38
CA ASP A 128 -2.86 -12.97 -12.93
C ASP A 128 -1.67 -12.82 -13.89
N SER A 129 -0.60 -13.58 -13.62
CA SER A 129 0.70 -13.46 -14.31
C SER A 129 0.57 -13.63 -15.83
N ARG A 130 -0.53 -14.25 -16.29
CA ARG A 130 -0.88 -14.40 -17.70
C ARG A 130 -1.43 -13.11 -18.34
N ILE A 131 -1.90 -12.14 -17.55
CA ILE A 131 -2.50 -10.88 -18.06
C ILE A 131 -1.45 -10.04 -18.79
N SER A 132 -0.22 -9.93 -18.26
CA SER A 132 0.86 -9.20 -18.93
C SER A 132 1.20 -9.87 -20.27
N SER A 133 1.35 -11.20 -20.29
CA SER A 133 1.62 -11.96 -21.51
C SER A 133 0.47 -11.86 -22.53
N LEU A 134 -0.80 -11.92 -22.10
CA LEU A 134 -1.97 -11.73 -22.95
C LEU A 134 -2.04 -10.31 -23.56
N VAL A 135 -1.69 -9.28 -22.79
CA VAL A 135 -1.64 -7.89 -23.27
C VAL A 135 -0.45 -7.65 -24.20
N GLU A 136 0.66 -8.37 -24.00
CA GLU A 136 1.84 -8.37 -24.87
C GLU A 136 1.66 -9.16 -26.17
N GLU A 137 0.82 -10.21 -26.19
CA GLU A 137 0.49 -11.02 -27.39
C GLU A 137 -0.66 -10.41 -28.23
N MET A 138 -1.51 -9.56 -27.65
CA MET A 138 -2.58 -8.82 -28.34
C MET A 138 -2.15 -8.04 -29.61
N PRO A 139 -0.93 -7.48 -29.73
CA PRO A 139 -0.43 -6.85 -30.94
C PRO A 139 -0.15 -7.83 -32.09
N GLU A 140 0.23 -9.08 -31.80
CA GLU A 140 0.70 -10.06 -32.79
C GLU A 140 -0.42 -10.93 -33.34
N VAL A 141 -1.38 -11.34 -32.50
CA VAL A 141 -2.45 -12.29 -32.88
C VAL A 141 -3.78 -11.57 -33.19
N GLY A 142 -3.85 -10.26 -32.95
CA GLY A 142 -5.11 -9.52 -32.93
C GLY A 142 -6.05 -10.05 -31.83
N THR A 143 -7.35 -9.77 -31.92
CA THR A 143 -8.34 -10.34 -30.98
C THR A 143 -8.45 -11.87 -31.06
N GLY A 144 -7.76 -12.53 -32.00
CA GLY A 144 -7.80 -13.98 -32.21
C GLY A 144 -7.19 -14.80 -31.06
N ALA A 145 -6.28 -14.24 -30.26
CA ALA A 145 -5.83 -14.88 -29.01
C ALA A 145 -6.97 -15.01 -27.98
N LEU A 146 -8.02 -14.18 -28.10
CA LEU A 146 -9.23 -14.31 -27.29
C LEU A 146 -10.23 -15.30 -27.90
N ASP A 147 -10.11 -15.71 -29.18
CA ASP A 147 -11.08 -16.62 -29.84
C ASP A 147 -11.09 -18.01 -29.21
N ALA A 148 -9.98 -18.48 -28.62
CA ALA A 148 -9.97 -19.71 -27.81
C ALA A 148 -10.85 -19.61 -26.54
N TYR A 149 -11.23 -18.39 -26.14
CA TYR A 149 -12.06 -18.07 -24.99
C TYR A 149 -13.42 -17.46 -25.36
N VAL A 150 -13.67 -17.23 -26.65
CA VAL A 150 -14.95 -16.78 -27.19
C VAL A 150 -15.58 -17.98 -27.88
N ASN A 151 -16.59 -18.58 -27.26
CA ASN A 151 -17.36 -19.61 -27.95
C ASN A 151 -18.01 -18.96 -29.20
N PRO A 152 -17.63 -19.35 -30.43
CA PRO A 152 -18.11 -18.71 -31.65
C PRO A 152 -19.60 -18.96 -31.91
N ALA A 153 -20.24 -19.85 -31.12
CA ALA A 153 -21.67 -20.12 -31.16
C ALA A 153 -22.51 -19.19 -30.26
N ALA A 154 -21.90 -18.36 -29.42
CA ALA A 154 -22.62 -17.44 -28.54
C ALA A 154 -23.12 -16.24 -29.37
N SER A 155 -24.44 -16.13 -29.53
CA SER A 155 -25.07 -14.96 -30.14
C SER A 155 -24.57 -13.67 -29.45
N ARG A 156 -24.46 -12.53 -30.16
CA ARG A 156 -23.99 -11.25 -29.57
C ARG A 156 -24.56 -10.90 -28.16
N PRO A 157 -25.83 -11.20 -27.81
CA PRO A 157 -26.32 -11.04 -26.42
C PRO A 157 -25.71 -12.03 -25.41
N ASP A 158 -25.33 -13.25 -25.82
CA ASP A 158 -24.61 -14.23 -24.99
C ASP A 158 -23.14 -13.87 -24.80
N PHE A 159 -22.49 -13.20 -25.76
CA PHE A 159 -21.10 -12.75 -25.62
C PHE A 159 -20.96 -11.69 -24.51
N GLU A 160 -21.83 -10.69 -24.48
CA GLU A 160 -21.85 -9.68 -23.43
C GLU A 160 -22.21 -10.29 -22.07
N ALA A 161 -23.19 -11.20 -22.02
CA ALA A 161 -23.56 -11.90 -20.80
C ALA A 161 -22.41 -12.78 -20.27
N THR A 162 -21.72 -13.50 -21.16
CA THR A 162 -20.57 -14.36 -20.83
C THR A 162 -19.36 -13.53 -20.38
N THR A 163 -19.07 -12.44 -21.08
CA THR A 163 -17.98 -11.52 -20.73
C THR A 163 -18.25 -10.83 -19.39
N ARG A 164 -19.49 -10.38 -19.14
CA ARG A 164 -19.92 -9.81 -17.86
C ARG A 164 -19.81 -10.84 -16.73
N ALA A 165 -20.32 -12.06 -16.93
CA ALA A 165 -20.19 -13.15 -15.95
C ALA A 165 -18.73 -13.52 -15.67
N ARG A 166 -17.82 -13.38 -16.65
CA ARG A 166 -16.39 -13.59 -16.47
C ARG A 166 -15.73 -12.47 -15.68
N ILE A 167 -16.02 -11.21 -16.01
CA ILE A 167 -15.55 -10.03 -15.26
C ILE A 167 -16.03 -10.12 -13.81
N GLN A 168 -17.28 -10.51 -13.60
CA GLN A 168 -17.86 -10.65 -12.28
C GLN A 168 -17.21 -11.77 -11.45
N ARG A 169 -17.00 -12.96 -12.03
CA ARG A 169 -16.26 -14.04 -11.35
C ARG A 169 -14.83 -13.61 -10.97
N ARG A 170 -14.14 -12.89 -11.85
CA ARG A 170 -12.79 -12.35 -11.56
C ARG A 170 -12.83 -11.29 -10.46
N ALA A 171 -13.83 -10.42 -10.46
CA ALA A 171 -14.02 -9.42 -9.41
C ALA A 171 -14.29 -10.10 -8.06
N GLU A 172 -15.10 -11.15 -8.04
CA GLU A 172 -15.38 -11.96 -6.84
C GLU A 172 -14.13 -12.69 -6.35
N GLN A 173 -13.35 -13.30 -7.24
CA GLN A 173 -12.06 -13.92 -6.89
C GLN A 173 -11.07 -12.89 -6.34
N ALA A 174 -10.93 -11.73 -6.99
CA ALA A 174 -10.07 -10.66 -6.53
C ALA A 174 -10.51 -10.12 -5.15
N ALA A 175 -11.82 -10.00 -4.91
CA ALA A 175 -12.37 -9.59 -3.63
C ALA A 175 -12.08 -10.64 -2.53
N ARG A 176 -12.24 -11.93 -2.83
CA ARG A 176 -11.89 -13.03 -1.90
C ARG A 176 -10.41 -13.04 -1.58
N LEU A 177 -9.55 -12.95 -2.59
CA LEU A 177 -8.10 -12.84 -2.43
C LEU A 177 -7.72 -11.63 -1.57
N SER A 178 -8.31 -10.48 -1.86
CA SER A 178 -8.08 -9.26 -1.09
C SER A 178 -8.52 -9.42 0.37
N ALA A 179 -9.62 -10.12 0.63
CA ALA A 179 -10.09 -10.41 2.00
C ALA A 179 -9.11 -11.35 2.73
N LEU A 180 -8.70 -12.46 2.11
CA LEU A 180 -7.73 -13.39 2.69
C LEU A 180 -6.38 -12.74 2.97
N CYS A 181 -5.92 -11.86 2.07
CA CYS A 181 -4.70 -11.08 2.28
C CYS A 181 -4.89 -10.10 3.44
N ALA A 182 -6.03 -9.40 3.52
CA ALA A 182 -6.31 -8.43 4.58
C ALA A 182 -6.34 -9.04 5.99
N GLU A 183 -6.71 -10.33 6.10
CA GLU A 183 -6.68 -11.10 7.34
C GLU A 183 -5.26 -11.52 7.78
N GLN A 184 -4.27 -11.44 6.89
CA GLN A 184 -2.89 -11.78 7.27
C GLN A 184 -2.32 -10.73 8.22
N ILE A 185 -1.55 -11.22 9.19
CA ILE A 185 -0.84 -10.40 10.16
C ILE A 185 0.63 -10.80 10.10
N GLY A 186 1.51 -9.82 9.93
CA GLY A 186 2.94 -9.96 10.15
C GLY A 186 3.33 -9.39 11.49
N GLU A 187 4.24 -10.05 12.19
CA GLU A 187 4.71 -9.69 13.51
C GLU A 187 6.18 -9.30 13.46
N GLY A 188 6.53 -8.27 14.23
CA GLY A 188 7.88 -7.75 14.24
C GLY A 188 8.25 -7.31 15.64
N ALA A 189 9.44 -7.69 16.08
CA ALA A 189 9.93 -7.32 17.40
C ALA A 189 11.38 -6.87 17.36
N SER A 190 11.68 -5.99 18.30
CA SER A 190 13.01 -5.51 18.65
C SER A 190 13.12 -5.48 20.16
N GLU A 191 14.27 -5.03 20.69
CA GLU A 191 14.45 -4.81 22.12
C GLU A 191 13.48 -3.75 22.69
N ALA A 192 13.12 -2.75 21.87
CA ALA A 192 12.33 -1.61 22.32
C ALA A 192 10.83 -1.74 22.07
N VAL A 193 10.44 -2.48 21.03
CA VAL A 193 9.06 -2.49 20.54
C VAL A 193 8.70 -3.80 19.85
N SER A 194 7.49 -4.27 20.10
CA SER A 194 6.81 -5.29 19.30
C SER A 194 5.64 -4.65 18.55
N LEU A 195 5.42 -5.04 17.30
CA LEU A 195 4.37 -4.51 16.45
C LEU A 195 3.76 -5.59 15.57
N GLU A 196 2.53 -5.33 15.16
CA GLU A 196 1.76 -6.17 14.25
C GLU A 196 1.28 -5.30 13.09
N VAL A 197 1.39 -5.82 11.88
CA VAL A 197 0.94 -5.18 10.64
C VAL A 197 -0.07 -6.08 9.95
N VAL A 198 -1.25 -5.55 9.61
CA VAL A 198 -2.28 -6.28 8.85
C VAL A 198 -1.99 -6.26 7.36
N GLY A 199 -2.65 -7.13 6.58
CA GLY A 199 -2.43 -7.30 5.14
C GLY A 199 -2.53 -6.06 4.25
N THR A 200 -3.10 -4.98 4.77
CA THR A 200 -3.09 -3.66 4.12
C THR A 200 -1.79 -2.88 4.32
N GLY A 201 -0.80 -3.43 5.02
CA GLY A 201 0.43 -2.74 5.41
C GLY A 201 0.26 -1.75 6.58
N ARG A 202 -0.92 -1.71 7.21
CA ARG A 202 -1.21 -0.81 8.34
C ARG A 202 -0.84 -1.45 9.67
N LEU A 203 -0.28 -0.66 10.58
CA LEU A 203 -0.06 -1.07 11.97
C LEU A 203 -1.42 -1.32 12.66
N SER A 204 -1.58 -2.52 13.22
CA SER A 204 -2.75 -2.88 14.04
C SER A 204 -2.44 -2.84 15.53
N SER A 205 -1.18 -3.08 15.92
CA SER A 205 -0.74 -3.11 17.31
C SER A 205 0.71 -2.66 17.38
N VAL A 206 1.02 -1.85 18.39
CA VAL A 206 2.38 -1.39 18.72
C VAL A 206 2.50 -1.42 20.22
N ARG A 207 3.54 -2.07 20.76
CA ARG A 207 3.77 -2.18 22.20
C ARG A 207 5.22 -1.86 22.50
N PHE A 208 5.45 -0.69 23.10
CA PHE A 208 6.77 -0.30 23.57
C PHE A 208 7.11 -1.01 24.89
N SER A 209 8.38 -1.39 25.04
CA SER A 209 8.92 -1.88 26.29
C SER A 209 9.33 -0.69 27.18
N LYS A 210 9.43 -0.92 28.49
CA LYS A 210 10.00 0.08 29.41
C LYS A 210 11.46 0.41 29.09
N ALA A 211 12.18 -0.54 28.49
CA ALA A 211 13.55 -0.32 28.04
C ALA A 211 13.58 0.66 26.85
N GLY A 212 12.66 0.50 25.90
CA GLY A 212 12.52 1.39 24.74
C GLY A 212 12.31 2.86 25.13
N LEU A 213 11.53 3.14 26.18
CA LEU A 213 11.33 4.52 26.67
C LEU A 213 12.58 5.20 27.23
N ARG A 214 13.60 4.42 27.57
CA ARG A 214 14.88 4.93 28.10
C ARG A 214 15.95 5.06 27.02
N MET A 215 15.67 4.57 25.81
CA MET A 215 16.59 4.69 24.69
C MET A 215 16.67 6.13 24.21
N ASP A 216 17.80 6.46 23.60
CA ASP A 216 17.91 7.69 22.83
C ASP A 216 16.87 7.69 21.70
N PRO A 217 16.24 8.84 21.35
CA PRO A 217 15.21 8.90 20.31
C PRO A 217 15.63 8.30 18.97
N ASP A 218 16.91 8.46 18.58
CA ASP A 218 17.42 7.91 17.31
C ASP A 218 17.58 6.40 17.38
N GLU A 219 17.95 5.88 18.55
CA GLU A 219 18.01 4.44 18.82
C GLU A 219 16.62 3.81 18.86
N LEU A 220 15.66 4.46 19.51
CA LEU A 220 14.26 4.04 19.52
C LEU A 220 13.66 4.05 18.11
N GLY A 221 13.95 5.10 17.32
CA GLY A 221 13.60 5.20 15.90
C GLY A 221 14.09 4.00 15.09
N ARG A 222 15.38 3.68 15.21
CA ARG A 222 16.00 2.53 14.52
C ARG A 222 15.42 1.20 14.98
N SER A 223 15.19 1.04 16.28
CA SER A 223 14.59 -0.17 16.86
C SER A 223 13.17 -0.39 16.33
N PHE A 224 12.38 0.67 16.25
CA PHE A 224 11.05 0.66 15.63
C PHE A 224 11.12 0.31 14.14
N ALA A 225 11.96 1.00 13.37
CA ALA A 225 12.10 0.76 11.93
C ALA A 225 12.52 -0.70 11.66
N SER A 226 13.39 -1.27 12.48
CA SER A 226 13.80 -2.68 12.39
C SER A 226 12.65 -3.64 12.70
N ALA A 227 11.87 -3.39 13.75
CA ALA A 227 10.70 -4.21 14.07
C ALA A 227 9.67 -4.13 12.93
N HIS A 228 9.44 -2.94 12.38
CA HIS A 228 8.49 -2.73 11.28
C HIS A 228 8.94 -3.46 10.02
N ALA A 229 10.23 -3.39 9.69
CA ALA A 229 10.81 -4.15 8.59
C ALA A 229 10.54 -5.66 8.74
N ALA A 230 10.79 -6.21 9.92
CA ALA A 230 10.56 -7.62 10.21
C ALA A 230 9.08 -8.02 10.03
N ALA A 231 8.15 -7.22 10.58
CA ALA A 231 6.71 -7.47 10.41
C ALA A 231 6.27 -7.42 8.96
N MET A 232 6.75 -6.46 8.18
CA MET A 232 6.43 -6.36 6.75
C MET A 232 7.00 -7.52 5.95
N THR A 233 8.21 -7.98 6.27
CA THR A 233 8.80 -9.17 5.65
C THR A 233 7.99 -10.42 5.96
N GLU A 234 7.60 -10.62 7.22
CA GLU A 234 6.76 -11.75 7.61
C GLU A 234 5.38 -11.69 6.94
N LEU A 235 4.73 -10.51 6.95
CA LEU A 235 3.44 -10.31 6.30
C LEU A 235 3.51 -10.66 4.81
N THR A 236 4.55 -10.21 4.13
CA THR A 236 4.77 -10.49 2.71
C THR A 236 4.90 -12.00 2.48
N SER A 237 5.69 -12.69 3.30
CA SER A 237 5.84 -14.16 3.20
C SER A 237 4.51 -14.89 3.41
N ARG A 238 3.69 -14.46 4.38
CA ARG A 238 2.36 -15.03 4.63
C ARG A 238 1.40 -14.81 3.47
N ILE A 239 1.39 -13.61 2.88
CA ILE A 239 0.56 -13.32 1.71
C ILE A 239 1.02 -14.13 0.48
N GLU A 240 2.32 -14.28 0.28
CA GLU A 240 2.84 -15.14 -0.80
C GLU A 240 2.43 -16.60 -0.62
N ALA A 241 2.38 -17.11 0.62
CA ALA A 241 1.87 -18.45 0.91
C ALA A 241 0.37 -18.59 0.61
N VAL A 242 -0.44 -17.56 0.93
CA VAL A 242 -1.87 -17.53 0.55
C VAL A 242 -2.02 -17.62 -0.96
N TRP A 243 -1.23 -16.83 -1.71
CA TRP A 243 -1.27 -16.88 -3.18
C TRP A 243 -0.86 -18.25 -3.73
N ALA A 244 0.23 -18.84 -3.22
CA ALA A 244 0.67 -20.17 -3.63
C ALA A 244 -0.39 -21.25 -3.40
N SER A 245 -1.11 -21.18 -2.27
CA SER A 245 -2.17 -22.13 -1.95
C SER A 245 -3.38 -22.04 -2.89
N MET A 246 -3.65 -20.85 -3.44
CA MET A 246 -4.76 -20.65 -4.39
C MET A 246 -4.39 -21.12 -5.79
N ASP A 247 -3.16 -20.88 -6.24
CA ASP A 247 -2.67 -21.38 -7.52
C ASP A 247 -2.72 -22.92 -7.60
N GLU A 248 -2.59 -23.61 -6.47
CA GLU A 248 -2.74 -25.07 -6.38
C GLU A 248 -4.20 -25.53 -6.42
N GLN A 249 -5.14 -24.74 -5.88
CA GLN A 249 -6.58 -25.06 -5.92
C GLN A 249 -7.21 -24.84 -7.31
N GLU A 250 -6.59 -24.01 -8.15
CA GLU A 250 -7.05 -23.72 -9.52
C GLU A 250 -6.43 -24.66 -10.59
N ARG A 251 -5.50 -25.55 -10.22
CA ARG A 251 -4.94 -26.60 -11.09
C ARG A 251 -5.75 -27.90 -11.00
#